data_AF-A0A401HWR9-F1
#
_entry.id   AF-A0A401HWR9-F1
#
_cell.length_a   1.000
_cell.length_b   1.000
_cell.length_c   1.000
_cell.angle_alpha   90.00
_cell.angle_beta   90.00
_cell.angle_gamma   90.00
#
_symmetry.space_group_name_H-M   'P 1'
#
loop_
_entity.id
_entity.type
_entity.pdbx_description
1 polymer ?
#
loop_
_entity_poly.entity_id
_entity_poly.type
_entity_poly.pdbx_seq_one_letter_code
_entity_poly.pdbx_strand_id
1 'polypeptide(L)' 'MARVLGIAAGESAELPFVDGAAIPTWAHGSVEALYARGIMSGREGGKFAPTAPTTRAEAVVVLLRALDSQLP' A
#
# COMPACT_ATOMS: atom_id res chain seq x y z
N MET A 1 0.93 -6.83 -5.10
CA MET A 1 -0.08 -5.93 -5.69
C MET A 1 0.52 -4.92 -6.66
N ALA A 2 1.42 -4.02 -6.23
CA ALA A 2 1.95 -2.92 -7.07
C ALA A 2 2.46 -3.32 -8.47
N ARG A 3 3.26 -4.39 -8.58
CA ARG A 3 3.74 -4.87 -9.89
C ARG A 3 2.63 -5.30 -10.86
N VAL A 4 1.56 -5.91 -10.36
CA VAL A 4 0.44 -6.36 -11.20
C VAL A 4 -0.32 -5.17 -11.78
N LEU A 5 -0.34 -4.06 -11.05
CA LEU A 5 -1.01 -2.82 -11.42
C LEU A 5 -0.15 -1.91 -12.31
N GLY A 6 1.06 -2.35 -12.70
CA GLY A 6 2.01 -1.52 -13.48
C GLY A 6 2.53 -0.31 -12.71
N ILE A 7 2.46 -0.34 -11.38
CA ILE A 7 2.83 0.80 -10.53
C ILE A 7 4.34 0.75 -10.28
N ALA A 8 5.06 1.75 -10.79
CA ALA A 8 6.46 1.95 -10.47
C ALA A 8 6.64 2.24 -8.97
N ALA A 9 7.73 1.72 -8.40
CA ALA A 9 8.07 1.99 -7.01
C ALA A 9 8.22 3.51 -6.78
N GLY A 10 7.70 4.00 -5.65
CA GLY A 10 7.96 5.36 -5.19
C GLY A 10 9.45 5.54 -4.89
N GLU A 11 9.94 6.76 -5.11
CA GLU A 11 11.38 7.03 -5.12
C GLU A 11 11.94 7.55 -3.80
N SER A 12 11.14 7.94 -2.78
CA SER A 12 11.55 8.20 -1.37
C SER A 12 10.55 9.12 -0.60
N ALA A 13 9.26 8.84 -0.59
CA ALA A 13 8.34 9.49 0.34
C ALA A 13 8.31 8.74 1.68
N GLU A 14 8.51 9.46 2.78
CA GLU A 14 8.30 8.93 4.13
C GLU A 14 6.84 8.49 4.28
N LEU A 15 6.66 7.21 4.56
CA LEU A 15 5.35 6.66 4.89
C LEU A 15 4.96 7.15 6.30
N PRO A 16 3.74 7.68 6.51
CA PRO A 16 3.33 8.23 7.81
C PRO A 16 2.95 7.14 8.83
N PHE A 17 3.53 5.95 8.69
CA PHE A 17 3.20 4.80 9.51
C PHE A 17 4.18 4.68 10.68
N VAL A 18 3.65 4.55 11.90
CA VAL A 18 4.47 4.41 13.12
C VAL A 18 5.30 3.13 13.14
N ASP A 19 4.90 2.13 12.36
CA ASP A 19 5.60 0.86 12.13
C ASP A 19 6.21 0.77 10.73
N GLY A 20 6.46 1.92 10.08
CA GLY A 20 7.06 1.98 8.74
C GLY A 20 8.42 1.26 8.65
N ALA A 21 9.21 1.29 9.73
CA ALA A 21 10.48 0.57 9.83
C ALA A 21 10.34 -0.96 9.77
N ALA A 22 9.15 -1.51 10.03
CA ALA A 22 8.88 -2.95 9.91
C ALA A 22 8.53 -3.37 8.47
N ILE A 23 8.37 -2.41 7.53
CA ILE A 23 8.11 -2.70 6.13
C ILE A 23 9.41 -3.20 5.49
N PRO A 24 9.44 -4.41 4.90
CA PRO A 24 10.64 -4.90 4.24
C PRO A 24 11.10 -3.95 3.12
N THR A 25 12.41 -3.77 2.97
CA THR A 25 12.99 -2.83 1.98
C THR A 25 12.47 -3.05 0.56
N TRP A 26 12.27 -4.32 0.16
CA TRP A 26 11.73 -4.66 -1.15
C TRP A 26 10.26 -4.23 -1.36
N ALA A 27 9.51 -4.09 -0.27
CA ALA A 27 8.10 -3.69 -0.29
C ALA A 27 7.94 -2.18 -0.19
N HIS A 28 8.92 -1.47 0.38
CA HIS A 28 8.81 -0.06 0.74
C HIS A 28 8.31 0.82 -0.42
N GLY A 29 9.01 0.81 -1.56
CA GLY A 29 8.61 1.61 -2.72
C GLY A 29 7.26 1.19 -3.32
N SER A 30 6.86 -0.09 -3.16
CA SER A 30 5.52 -0.54 -3.57
C SER A 30 4.43 0.00 -2.65
N VAL A 31 4.67 0.00 -1.34
CA VAL A 31 3.73 0.52 -0.34
C VAL A 31 3.57 2.03 -0.51
N GLU A 32 4.69 2.73 -0.71
CA GLU A 32 4.72 4.16 -0.99
C GLU A 32 3.87 4.53 -2.21
N ALA A 33 4.10 3.88 -3.35
CA ALA A 33 3.36 4.20 -4.56
C ALA A 33 1.86 3.90 -4.45
N LEU A 34 1.50 2.83 -3.73
CA LEU A 34 0.09 2.49 -3.45
C LEU A 34 -0.55 3.47 -2.46
N TYR A 35 0.21 3.95 -1.48
CA TYR A 35 -0.25 4.94 -0.50
C TYR A 35 -0.48 6.31 -1.15
N ALA A 36 0.48 6.78 -1.95
CA ALA A 36 0.38 8.05 -2.68
C ALA A 36 -0.82 8.12 -3.63
N ARG A 37 -1.26 6.96 -4.15
CA ARG A 37 -2.43 6.84 -5.03
C ARG A 37 -3.74 6.59 -4.27
N GLY A 38 -3.73 6.55 -2.94
CA GLY A 38 -4.90 6.26 -2.12
C GLY A 38 -5.41 4.81 -2.24
N ILE A 39 -4.66 3.92 -2.88
CA ILE A 39 -5.04 2.51 -3.12
C ILE A 39 -4.92 1.72 -1.82
N MET A 40 -3.83 1.93 -1.07
CA MET A 40 -3.64 1.37 0.26
C MET A 40 -3.64 2.48 1.31
N SER A 41 -4.21 2.16 2.46
CA SER A 41 -4.25 3.03 3.64
C SER A 41 -3.77 2.26 4.86
N GLY A 42 -3.26 2.97 5.85
CA GLY A 42 -2.96 2.39 7.16
C GLY A 42 -4.22 1.92 7.88
N ARG A 43 -3.98 1.23 8.99
CA ARG A 43 -4.94 0.78 9.99
C ARG A 43 -5.02 1.80 11.13
N GLU A 44 -5.94 1.54 12.06
CA GLU A 44 -6.07 2.33 13.29
C GLU A 44 -4.73 2.46 14.04
N GLY A 45 -4.54 3.61 14.70
CA GLY A 45 -3.30 3.92 15.42
C GLY A 45 -2.12 4.27 14.52
N GLY A 46 -2.36 4.61 13.25
CA GLY A 46 -1.31 5.06 12.33
C GLY A 46 -0.35 3.96 11.88
N LYS A 47 -0.80 2.70 11.86
CA LYS A 47 0.02 1.53 11.52
C LYS A 47 -0.23 1.04 10.10
N PHE A 48 0.79 0.53 9.42
CA PHE A 48 0.61 -0.27 8.20
C PHE A 48 0.35 -1.75 8.52
N ALA A 49 0.97 -2.26 9.57
CA ALA A 49 0.96 -3.66 9.99
C ALA A 49 1.48 -4.64 8.90
N PRO A 50 2.75 -4.52 8.46
CA PRO A 50 3.29 -5.27 7.32
C PRO A 50 3.31 -6.80 7.50
N THR A 51 3.33 -7.27 8.74
CA THR A 51 3.36 -8.71 9.09
C THR A 51 1.98 -9.25 9.46
N ALA A 52 0.97 -8.39 9.59
CA ALA A 52 -0.38 -8.84 9.90
C ALA A 52 -1.02 -9.50 8.67
N PRO A 53 -1.82 -10.57 8.86
CA PRO A 53 -2.56 -11.14 7.76
C PRO A 53 -3.52 -10.11 7.17
N THR A 54 -3.68 -10.16 5.86
CA THR A 54 -4.70 -9.41 5.13
C THR A 54 -5.95 -10.28 4.99
N THR A 55 -7.11 -9.72 5.31
CA THR A 55 -8.40 -10.39 5.12
C THR A 55 -8.84 -10.36 3.66
N ARG A 56 -9.74 -11.27 3.27
CA ARG A 56 -10.33 -11.25 1.92
C ARG A 56 -11.02 -9.92 1.61
N ALA A 57 -11.71 -9.34 2.60
CA ALA A 57 -12.39 -8.06 2.45
C ALA A 57 -11.39 -6.93 2.16
N GLU A 58 -10.30 -6.84 2.93
CA GLU A 58 -9.23 -5.85 2.70
C GLU A 58 -8.60 -6.03 1.32
N ALA A 59 -8.30 -7.26 0.91
CA ALA A 59 -7.73 -7.54 -0.41
C ALA A 59 -8.66 -7.08 -1.56
N VAL A 60 -9.97 -7.33 -1.44
CA VAL A 60 -10.96 -6.88 -2.43
C VAL A 60 -11.07 -5.36 -2.47
N VAL A 61 -11.06 -4.68 -1.32
CA VAL A 61 -11.09 -3.20 -1.26
C VAL A 61 -9.87 -2.62 -1.98
N VAL A 62 -8.68 -3.17 -1.76
CA VAL A 62 -7.46 -2.72 -2.45
C VAL A 62 -7.56 -2.96 -3.96
N LEU A 63 -8.12 -4.09 -4.40
CA LEU A 63 -8.35 -4.37 -5.82
C LEU A 63 -9.32 -3.37 -6.46
N LEU A 64 -10.43 -3.08 -5.80
CA LEU A 64 -11.44 -2.14 -6.30
C LEU A 64 -10.85 -0.73 -6.44
N ARG A 65 -10.17 -0.23 -5.40
CA ARG A 65 -9.50 1.08 -5.45
C ARG A 65 -8.43 1.14 -6.54
N ALA A 66 -7.72 0.05 -6.76
CA ALA A 66 -6.73 -0.03 -7.81
C ALA A 66 -7.36 0.04 -9.21
N LEU A 67 -8.48 -0.66 -9.43
CA LEU A 67 -9.24 -0.59 -10.68
C LEU A 67 -9.79 0.82 -10.90
N ASP A 68 -10.40 1.43 -9.87
CA ASP A 68 -10.91 2.80 -9.95
C ASP A 68 -9.80 3.80 -10.28
N SER A 69 -8.59 3.62 -9.71
CA SER A 69 -7.45 4.50 -10.00
C SER A 69 -6.90 4.41 -11.43
N GLN A 70 -7.26 3.36 -12.18
CA GLN A 70 -6.86 3.16 -13.58
C GLN A 70 -7.93 3.64 -14.57
N LEU A 71 -9.15 3.91 -14.11
CA LEU A 71 -10.24 4.39 -14.94
C LEU A 71 -10.14 5.92 -15.12
N PRO A 72 -10.38 6.45 -16.32
CA PRO A 72 -10.29 7.88 -16.63
C PRO A 72 -11.41 8.71 -15.99
#